data_AF-A0AAU1VE39-F1
#
_entry.id   AF-A0AAU1VE39-F1
#
_cell.length_a   1.000
_cell.length_b   1.000
_cell.length_c   1.000
_cell.angle_alpha   90.00
_cell.angle_beta   90.00
_cell.angle_gamma   90.00
#
_symmetry.space_group_name_H-M   'P 1'
#
loop_
_entity.id
_entity.type
_entity.pdbx_description
1 polymer ?
#
loop_
_entity_poly.entity_id
_entity_poly.type
_entity_poly.pdbx_seq_one_letter_code
_entity_poly.pdbx_strand_id
1 'polypeptide(L)'
;MTAELTAFLEARLDERESAAVAAGGRGEGWQALGTGVYSVPVDEDAPPLVTTGPEVGGTDEDAARAEHVALHDPTRVLREVEAARRVLRAHEQWCEGRCEAKHPEGGFDAAHYWSVKSLAAVYADHPDHREEWRP
;
A
#
# COMPACT_ATOMS: atom_id res chain seq x y z
N MET A 1 -12.45 13.86 -14.54
CA MET A 1 -11.91 12.48 -14.41
C MET A 1 -10.83 12.40 -13.34
N THR A 2 -9.79 13.24 -13.38
CA THR A 2 -8.71 13.28 -12.38
C THR A 2 -9.21 13.52 -10.95
N ALA A 3 -10.17 14.41 -10.71
CA ALA A 3 -10.71 14.65 -9.35
C ALA A 3 -11.36 13.40 -8.73
N GLU A 4 -12.18 12.67 -9.51
CA GLU A 4 -12.82 11.42 -9.07
C GLU A 4 -11.79 10.31 -8.80
N LEU A 5 -10.77 10.22 -9.66
CA LEU A 5 -9.66 9.28 -9.49
C LEU A 5 -8.83 9.58 -8.23
N THR A 6 -8.51 10.86 -7.99
CA THR A 6 -7.81 11.29 -6.78
C THR A 6 -8.64 10.97 -5.54
N ALA A 7 -9.94 11.30 -5.53
CA ALA A 7 -10.83 10.99 -4.41
C ALA A 7 -10.92 9.48 -4.14
N PHE A 8 -11.00 8.66 -5.19
CA PHE A 8 -10.95 7.20 -5.06
C PHE A 8 -9.64 6.72 -4.43
N LEU A 9 -8.50 7.24 -4.90
CA LEU A 9 -7.19 6.89 -4.36
C LEU A 9 -7.03 7.32 -2.91
N GLU A 10 -7.47 8.53 -2.55
CA GLU A 10 -7.45 9.02 -1.17
C GLU A 10 -8.26 8.10 -0.25
N ALA A 11 -9.48 7.73 -0.63
CA ALA A 11 -10.30 6.80 0.16
C ALA A 11 -9.60 5.44 0.39
N ARG A 12 -8.98 4.86 -0.66
CA ARG A 12 -8.25 3.59 -0.53
C ARG A 12 -6.97 3.73 0.29
N LEU A 13 -6.29 4.87 0.23
CA LEU A 13 -5.12 5.16 1.04
C LEU A 13 -5.49 5.34 2.52
N ASP A 14 -6.64 5.97 2.81
CA ASP A 14 -7.16 6.12 4.17
C ASP A 14 -7.55 4.77 4.78
N GLU A 15 -8.17 3.88 4.00
CA GLU A 15 -8.46 2.50 4.42
C GLU A 15 -7.19 1.73 4.77
N ARG A 16 -6.17 1.81 3.90
CA ARG A 16 -4.88 1.16 4.14
C ARG A 16 -4.17 1.74 5.36
N GLU A 17 -4.19 3.05 5.55
CA GLU A 17 -3.63 3.69 6.73
C GLU A 17 -4.34 3.23 7.99
N SER A 18 -5.68 3.25 7.99
CA SER A 18 -6.50 2.80 9.12
C SER A 18 -6.20 1.35 9.49
N ALA A 19 -6.18 0.45 8.50
CA ALA A 19 -5.85 -0.96 8.70
C ALA A 19 -4.42 -1.16 9.23
N ALA A 20 -3.43 -0.44 8.69
CA ALA A 20 -2.05 -0.52 9.15
C ALA A 20 -1.88 0.03 10.57
N VAL A 21 -2.55 1.13 10.92
CA VAL A 21 -2.55 1.65 12.30
C VAL A 21 -3.18 0.63 13.26
N ALA A 22 -4.32 0.05 12.89
CA ALA A 22 -5.00 -0.98 13.70
C ALA A 22 -4.13 -2.24 13.89
N ALA A 23 -3.31 -2.58 12.91
CA ALA A 23 -2.35 -3.68 12.95
C ALA A 23 -1.05 -3.35 13.72
N GLY A 24 -0.93 -2.15 14.30
CA GLY A 24 0.21 -1.76 15.13
C GLY A 24 1.33 -1.03 14.40
N GLY A 25 1.12 -0.49 13.19
CA GLY A 25 2.16 0.16 12.37
C GLY A 25 2.80 1.44 12.93
N ARG A 26 2.38 1.89 14.12
CA ARG A 26 3.07 2.95 14.88
C ARG A 26 4.07 2.41 15.91
N GLY A 27 4.03 1.10 16.15
CA GLY A 27 5.05 0.37 16.85
C GLY A 27 6.08 -0.16 15.85
N GLU A 28 6.66 -1.29 16.19
CA GLU A 28 7.79 -1.81 15.46
C GLU A 28 7.40 -2.87 14.44
N GLY A 29 8.38 -3.31 13.64
CA GLY A 29 8.14 -4.13 12.46
C GLY A 29 7.68 -5.56 12.80
N TRP A 30 7.20 -6.24 11.77
CA TRP A 30 6.94 -7.67 11.83
C TRP A 30 8.16 -8.45 11.33
N GLN A 31 8.41 -9.60 11.92
CA GLN A 31 9.45 -10.53 11.53
C GLN A 31 8.90 -11.94 11.40
N ALA A 32 9.26 -12.63 10.33
CA ALA A 32 9.00 -14.04 10.17
C ALA A 32 10.01 -14.86 10.98
N LEU A 33 9.54 -15.80 11.79
CA LEU A 33 10.36 -16.78 12.50
C LEU A 33 9.75 -18.17 12.28
N GLY A 34 10.39 -18.95 11.41
CA GLY A 34 9.83 -20.23 10.94
C GLY A 34 8.52 -19.99 10.19
N THR A 35 7.44 -20.61 10.64
CA THR A 35 6.11 -20.51 10.02
C THR A 35 5.22 -19.44 10.65
N GLY A 36 5.72 -18.68 11.63
CA GLY A 36 4.97 -17.63 12.33
C GLY A 36 5.50 -16.22 12.06
N VAL A 37 4.66 -15.23 12.34
CA VAL A 37 5.01 -13.80 12.27
C VAL A 37 4.91 -13.18 13.65
N TYR A 38 5.89 -12.38 14.02
CA TYR A 38 6.07 -11.81 15.35
C TYR A 38 6.36 -10.29 15.26
N SER A 39 5.96 -9.51 16.26
CA SER A 39 6.28 -8.07 16.33
C SER A 39 7.57 -7.82 17.12
N VAL A 40 8.48 -6.94 16.67
CA VAL A 40 9.84 -6.79 17.26
C VAL A 40 10.24 -5.37 17.68
N PRO A 41 10.77 -5.13 18.91
CA PRO A 41 10.78 -5.97 20.09
C PRO A 41 9.73 -5.48 21.10
N VAL A 42 8.66 -6.24 21.25
CA VAL A 42 7.83 -6.07 22.45
C VAL A 42 8.44 -6.97 23.54
N ASP A 43 9.46 -6.42 24.22
CA ASP A 43 10.24 -7.01 25.33
C ASP A 43 11.17 -8.19 24.95
N GLU A 44 12.30 -8.35 25.67
CA GLU A 44 13.28 -9.45 25.42
C GLU A 44 12.71 -10.83 25.79
N ASP A 45 11.68 -10.86 26.63
CA ASP A 45 10.94 -12.04 27.04
C ASP A 45 9.87 -12.42 26.00
N ALA A 46 10.36 -12.89 24.84
CA ALA A 46 9.61 -13.42 23.69
C ALA A 46 8.65 -12.43 22.98
N PRO A 47 8.89 -12.10 21.70
CA PRO A 47 8.04 -11.17 20.98
C PRO A 47 6.60 -11.70 20.81
N PRO A 48 5.58 -10.81 20.81
CA PRO A 48 4.20 -11.17 20.60
C PRO A 48 4.03 -11.81 19.24
N LEU A 49 3.32 -12.93 19.25
CA LEU A 49 2.90 -13.63 18.07
C LEU A 49 1.77 -12.83 17.38
N VAL A 50 2.03 -12.39 16.15
CA VAL A 50 1.04 -11.69 15.30
C VAL A 50 0.12 -12.70 14.64
N THR A 51 0.68 -13.75 14.05
CA THR A 51 -0.08 -14.85 13.43
C THR A 51 0.72 -16.14 13.37
N THR A 52 0.02 -17.28 13.46
CA THR A 52 0.59 -18.63 13.48
C THR A 52 0.51 -19.30 12.11
N GLY A 53 1.57 -20.01 11.71
CA GLY A 53 1.47 -21.16 10.83
C GLY A 53 1.03 -22.41 11.62
N PRO A 54 0.95 -23.60 10.98
CA PRO A 54 0.56 -24.83 11.69
C PRO A 54 1.47 -25.12 12.90
N GLU A 55 0.87 -25.52 14.03
CA GLU A 55 1.54 -25.67 15.34
C GLU A 55 2.71 -26.67 15.36
N VAL A 56 2.70 -27.69 14.49
CA VAL A 56 3.77 -28.69 14.36
C VAL A 56 3.93 -29.09 12.89
N GLY A 57 5.18 -29.17 12.41
CA GLY A 57 5.50 -29.77 11.11
C GLY A 57 5.10 -28.92 9.90
N GLY A 58 5.14 -27.59 10.03
CA GLY A 58 4.84 -26.68 8.94
C GLY A 58 5.79 -26.84 7.74
N THR A 59 5.29 -26.44 6.59
CA THR A 59 5.95 -26.60 5.29
C THR A 59 6.84 -25.41 4.94
N ASP A 60 7.71 -25.58 3.94
CA ASP A 60 8.46 -24.45 3.35
C ASP A 60 7.50 -23.37 2.79
N GLU A 61 6.30 -23.75 2.33
CA GLU A 61 5.29 -22.79 1.91
C GLU A 61 4.76 -21.94 3.07
N ASP A 62 4.63 -22.51 4.27
CA ASP A 62 4.18 -21.78 5.45
C ASP A 62 5.23 -20.77 5.91
N ALA A 63 6.51 -21.14 5.84
CA ALA A 63 7.60 -20.21 6.06
C ALA A 63 7.59 -19.07 5.02
N ALA A 64 7.41 -19.39 3.73
CA ALA A 64 7.31 -18.38 2.68
C ALA A 64 6.09 -17.45 2.87
N ARG A 65 4.95 -17.97 3.35
CA ARG A 65 3.78 -17.14 3.72
C ARG A 65 4.11 -16.18 4.86
N ALA A 66 4.78 -16.66 5.91
CA ALA A 66 5.19 -15.82 7.03
C ALA A 66 6.17 -14.71 6.58
N GLU A 67 7.15 -15.05 5.72
CA GLU A 67 8.06 -14.07 5.12
C GLU A 67 7.33 -13.02 4.28
N HIS A 68 6.37 -13.44 3.46
CA HIS A 68 5.57 -12.50 2.67
C HIS A 68 4.75 -11.57 3.57
N VAL A 69 4.10 -12.09 4.60
CA VAL A 69 3.32 -11.27 5.55
C VAL A 69 4.23 -10.28 6.29
N ALA A 70 5.39 -10.73 6.78
CA ALA A 70 6.35 -9.87 7.46
C ALA A 70 6.93 -8.78 6.52
N LEU A 71 7.13 -9.10 5.24
CA LEU A 71 7.55 -8.12 4.24
C LEU A 71 6.51 -7.00 4.04
N HIS A 72 5.24 -7.30 4.27
CA HIS A 72 4.13 -6.34 4.19
C HIS A 72 3.70 -5.83 5.56
N ASP A 73 4.67 -5.64 6.47
CA ASP A 73 4.40 -5.15 7.82
C ASP A 73 3.67 -3.80 7.82
N PRO A 74 2.86 -3.51 8.85
CA PRO A 74 2.07 -2.30 8.91
C PRO A 74 2.88 -1.01 8.85
N THR A 75 4.10 -0.98 9.42
CA THR A 75 4.98 0.20 9.38
C THR A 75 5.45 0.47 7.95
N ARG A 76 5.76 -0.56 7.17
CA ARG A 76 6.01 -0.42 5.73
C ARG A 76 4.77 0.08 4.99
N VAL A 77 3.58 -0.47 5.26
CA VAL A 77 2.34 -0.03 4.59
C VAL A 77 2.09 1.46 4.81
N LEU A 78 2.34 2.00 6.01
CA LEU A 78 2.24 3.43 6.27
C LEU A 78 3.23 4.27 5.45
N ARG A 79 4.46 3.77 5.24
CA ARG A 79 5.44 4.43 4.36
C ARG A 79 4.99 4.43 2.90
N GLU A 80 4.39 3.35 2.43
CA GLU A 80 3.82 3.26 1.08
C GLU A 80 2.64 4.21 0.90
N VAL A 81 1.75 4.28 1.89
CA VAL A 81 0.63 5.23 1.87
C VAL A 81 1.13 6.67 1.78
N GLU A 82 2.10 7.05 2.62
CA GLU A 82 2.67 8.39 2.57
C GLU A 82 3.40 8.67 1.25
N ALA A 83 4.09 7.69 0.68
CA ALA A 83 4.69 7.82 -0.65
C ALA A 83 3.63 8.08 -1.74
N ALA A 84 2.52 7.35 -1.73
CA ALA A 84 1.41 7.55 -2.66
C ALA A 84 0.75 8.93 -2.46
N ARG A 85 0.52 9.35 -1.21
CA ARG A 85 0.00 10.70 -0.91
C ARG A 85 0.92 11.81 -1.41
N ARG A 86 2.25 11.63 -1.37
CA ARG A 86 3.20 12.59 -1.97
C ARG A 86 3.02 12.72 -3.48
N VAL A 87 2.78 11.61 -4.18
CA VAL A 87 2.50 11.64 -5.62
C VAL A 87 1.20 12.38 -5.91
N LEU A 88 0.14 12.15 -5.12
CA LEU A 88 -1.13 12.88 -5.27
C LEU A 88 -0.98 14.39 -5.01
N ARG A 89 -0.29 14.79 -3.94
CA ARG A 89 0.00 16.21 -3.66
C ARG A 89 0.82 16.85 -4.76
N ALA A 90 1.81 16.14 -5.31
CA ALA A 90 2.57 16.64 -6.45
C ALA A 90 1.68 16.78 -7.70
N HIS A 91 0.82 15.80 -7.97
CA HIS A 91 -0.16 15.92 -9.06
C HIS A 91 -1.04 17.16 -8.87
N GLU A 92 -1.64 17.37 -7.69
CA GLU A 92 -2.47 18.54 -7.44
C GLU A 92 -1.70 19.86 -7.62
N GLN A 93 -0.51 19.96 -7.03
CA GLN A 93 0.33 21.16 -7.07
C GLN A 93 0.70 21.56 -8.50
N TRP A 94 1.09 20.59 -9.33
CA TRP A 94 1.63 20.88 -10.65
C TRP A 94 0.58 20.88 -11.75
N CYS A 95 -0.51 20.16 -11.55
CA CYS A 95 -1.52 20.01 -12.58
C CYS A 95 -2.48 21.18 -12.66
N GLU A 96 -2.85 21.88 -11.57
CA GLU A 96 -3.78 23.03 -11.62
C GLU A 96 -5.04 22.81 -12.52
N GLY A 97 -5.51 21.56 -12.65
CA GLY A 97 -6.61 21.18 -13.56
C GLY A 97 -6.24 21.00 -15.05
N ARG A 98 -4.97 21.12 -15.42
CA ARG A 98 -4.43 21.01 -16.79
C ARG A 98 -3.90 19.64 -17.18
N CYS A 99 -3.56 18.77 -16.23
CA CYS A 99 -3.12 17.38 -16.51
C CYS A 99 -4.29 16.45 -16.90
N GLU A 100 -5.15 16.91 -17.80
CA GLU A 100 -6.04 16.02 -18.54
C GLU A 100 -5.22 15.33 -19.64
N ALA A 101 -5.64 14.13 -20.05
CA ALA A 101 -5.07 13.38 -21.17
C ALA A 101 -5.07 14.12 -22.54
N LYS A 102 -5.45 15.41 -22.56
CA LYS A 102 -5.55 16.29 -23.73
C LYS A 102 -4.22 16.56 -24.44
N HIS A 103 -3.09 16.14 -23.86
CA HIS A 103 -1.78 16.24 -24.50
C HIS A 103 -1.09 14.86 -24.57
N PRO A 104 -1.51 13.98 -25.50
CA PRO A 104 -0.88 12.67 -25.71
C PRO A 104 0.54 12.76 -26.32
N GLU A 105 1.04 13.96 -26.61
CA GLU A 105 2.31 14.19 -27.31
C GLU A 105 3.55 14.15 -26.40
N GLY A 106 3.36 13.81 -25.12
CA GLY A 106 4.42 13.76 -24.11
C GLY A 106 4.67 15.11 -23.46
N GLY A 107 5.26 15.08 -22.26
CA GLY A 107 5.50 16.26 -21.42
C GLY A 107 5.25 15.99 -19.94
N PHE A 108 5.49 17.01 -19.13
CA PHE A 108 5.38 16.94 -17.66
C PHE A 108 3.95 16.59 -17.22
N ASP A 109 2.93 17.17 -17.87
CA ASP A 109 1.52 16.94 -17.54
C ASP A 109 1.08 15.49 -17.80
N ALA A 110 1.56 14.89 -18.89
CA ALA A 110 1.31 13.49 -19.21
C ALA A 110 1.95 12.55 -18.18
N ALA A 111 3.16 12.86 -17.71
CA ALA A 111 3.84 12.05 -16.69
C ALA A 111 3.06 12.05 -15.35
N HIS A 112 2.55 13.21 -14.93
CA HIS A 112 1.71 13.31 -13.73
C HIS A 112 0.40 12.55 -13.88
N TYR A 113 -0.23 12.63 -15.05
CA TYR A 113 -1.45 11.89 -15.36
C TYR A 113 -1.23 10.36 -15.27
N TRP A 114 -0.18 9.85 -15.92
CA TRP A 114 0.13 8.41 -15.91
C TRP A 114 0.58 7.89 -14.56
N SER A 115 1.24 8.74 -13.76
CA SER A 115 1.65 8.37 -12.39
C SER A 115 0.43 8.09 -11.50
N VAL A 116 -0.62 8.92 -11.59
CA VAL A 116 -1.85 8.70 -10.80
C VAL A 116 -2.59 7.45 -11.28
N LYS A 117 -2.70 7.21 -12.59
CA LYS A 117 -3.26 5.95 -13.11
C LYS A 117 -2.48 4.71 -12.68
N SER A 118 -1.15 4.81 -12.61
CA SER A 118 -0.29 3.72 -12.16
C SER A 118 -0.54 3.36 -10.69
N LEU A 119 -0.85 4.36 -9.83
CA LEU A 119 -1.28 4.10 -8.46
C LEU A 119 -2.63 3.38 -8.39
N ALA A 120 -3.56 3.75 -9.29
CA ALA A 120 -4.90 3.15 -9.33
C ALA A 120 -4.89 1.68 -9.78
N ALA A 121 -3.88 1.27 -10.56
CA ALA A 121 -3.73 -0.10 -11.04
C ALA A 121 -3.70 -1.15 -9.90
N VAL A 122 -3.25 -0.77 -8.71
CA VAL A 122 -3.25 -1.65 -7.52
C VAL A 122 -4.66 -2.04 -7.07
N TYR A 123 -5.67 -1.26 -7.46
CA TYR A 123 -7.08 -1.45 -7.08
C TYR A 123 -7.94 -1.86 -8.27
N ALA A 124 -7.36 -2.45 -9.32
CA ALA A 124 -8.08 -2.80 -10.55
C ALA A 124 -9.17 -3.88 -10.35
N ASP A 125 -9.16 -4.58 -9.23
CA ASP A 125 -10.13 -5.56 -8.76
C ASP A 125 -11.19 -4.97 -7.82
N HIS A 126 -11.04 -3.70 -7.41
CA HIS A 126 -11.98 -3.03 -6.53
C HIS A 126 -13.31 -2.73 -7.26
N PRO A 127 -14.49 -2.96 -6.66
CA PRO A 127 -15.79 -2.77 -7.33
C PRO A 127 -16.03 -1.33 -7.81
N ASP A 128 -15.55 -0.34 -7.06
CA ASP A 128 -15.66 1.08 -7.44
C ASP A 128 -14.61 1.54 -8.47
N HIS A 129 -13.64 0.68 -8.83
CA HIS A 129 -12.62 1.02 -9.82
C HIS A 129 -13.23 1.08 -11.23
N ARG A 130 -13.00 2.18 -11.94
CA ARG A 130 -13.52 2.38 -13.30
C ARG A 130 -12.48 1.97 -14.35
N GLU A 131 -12.92 1.34 -15.45
CA GLU A 131 -12.02 0.92 -16.54
C GLU A 131 -11.17 2.08 -17.10
N GLU A 132 -11.75 3.28 -17.16
CA GLU A 132 -11.05 4.50 -17.59
C GLU A 132 -9.84 4.88 -16.73
N TRP A 133 -9.73 4.34 -15.49
CA TRP A 133 -8.61 4.59 -14.58
C TRP A 133 -7.43 3.64 -14.78
N ARG A 134 -7.61 2.57 -15.56
CA ARG A 134 -6.49 1.68 -15.91
C ARG A 134 -5.44 2.45 -16.72
N PRO A 135 -4.14 2.19 -16.49
CA PRO A 135 -3.07 2.64 -17.38
C PRO A 135 -3.32 2.20 -18.83
#